data_AF-A0A6N9ACH5-F1
#
_entry.id   AF-A0A6N9ACH5-F1
#
_cell.length_a   1.000
_cell.length_b   1.000
_cell.length_c   1.000
_cell.angle_alpha   90.00
_cell.angle_beta   90.00
_cell.angle_gamma   90.00
#
_symmetry.space_group_name_H-M   'P 1'
#
loop_
_entity.id
_entity.type
_entity.pdbx_description
1 polymer ?
#
loop_
_entity_poly.entity_id
_entity_poly.type
_entity_poly.pdbx_seq_one_letter_code
_entity_poly.pdbx_strand_id
1 'polypeptide(L)'
;MMLARAAADFYWMGRYFERAEHTARLLDYHLARLVDTPADVLAHGWQALYAALGQPPPVSITVTDDAEAFLVADAFALAAYLIEDPANPNAIIQSWINARDNAKQLRPWLPVQVWTCLNDGFFWLRDCDFSEYWARGPNSLPAGVIDRLRLLSGVIEARMSRDDAWRFLVLGRFVERLQCQTALLQAWSRPSDGSFQMWTGLLGVCAAYEAYCRTYSMVIRPAHARAFLLSNPEIPYSLSFAIRRVQTLLSGIDPAGRRYPLRAPHRHVLRLAAAIETDLQAPTEDVDTGDFLADFAQECRALHNIIIAEYVDYPLERGLPS
;
A
#
# COMPACT_ATOMS: atom_id res chain seq x y z
N MET A 1 19.11 -15.42 17.71
CA MET A 1 19.23 -14.42 16.63
C MET A 1 18.64 -15.03 15.38
N MET A 2 17.69 -14.35 14.73
CA MET A 2 17.12 -14.82 13.45
C MET A 2 18.17 -14.70 12.34
N LEU A 3 18.20 -15.64 11.38
CA LEU A 3 19.09 -15.55 10.23
C LEU A 3 18.66 -14.36 9.36
N ALA A 4 19.62 -13.58 8.85
CA ALA A 4 19.36 -12.39 8.03
C ALA A 4 18.44 -12.68 6.83
N ARG A 5 18.59 -13.87 6.22
CA ARG A 5 17.71 -14.33 5.13
C ARG A 5 16.25 -14.49 5.57
N ALA A 6 16.00 -15.09 6.74
CA ALA A 6 14.63 -15.22 7.25
C ALA A 6 14.02 -13.83 7.54
N ALA A 7 14.83 -12.85 7.96
CA ALA A 7 14.37 -11.47 8.15
C ALA A 7 13.97 -10.83 6.83
N ALA A 8 14.78 -11.01 5.80
CA ALA A 8 14.48 -10.57 4.45
C ALA A 8 13.17 -11.18 3.93
N ASP A 9 13.00 -12.50 4.09
CA ASP A 9 11.81 -13.22 3.61
C ASP A 9 10.54 -12.72 4.32
N PHE A 10 10.57 -12.55 5.65
CA PHE A 10 9.43 -12.02 6.41
C PHE A 10 9.11 -10.58 5.99
N TYR A 11 10.14 -9.74 5.88
CA TYR A 11 9.99 -8.36 5.46
C TYR A 11 9.37 -8.25 4.07
N TRP A 12 9.89 -8.97 3.08
CA TRP A 12 9.34 -8.96 1.73
C TRP A 12 7.94 -9.58 1.64
N MET A 13 7.68 -10.65 2.39
CA MET A 13 6.33 -11.23 2.52
C MET A 13 5.31 -10.17 2.95
N GLY A 14 5.64 -9.36 3.97
CA GLY A 14 4.79 -8.26 4.41
C GLY A 14 4.59 -7.17 3.36
N ARG A 15 5.64 -6.81 2.60
CA ARG A 15 5.53 -5.83 1.51
C ARG A 15 4.59 -6.30 0.40
N TYR A 16 4.75 -7.54 -0.06
CA TYR A 16 3.90 -8.09 -1.11
C TYR A 16 2.43 -8.18 -0.69
N PHE A 17 2.14 -8.44 0.59
CA PHE A 17 0.77 -8.39 1.11
C PHE A 17 0.16 -7.02 1.02
N GLU A 18 0.86 -5.98 1.49
CA GLU A 18 0.34 -4.62 1.43
C GLU A 18 0.17 -4.15 -0.01
N ARG A 19 1.07 -4.54 -0.93
CA ARG A 19 0.96 -4.25 -2.35
C ARG A 19 -0.31 -4.85 -2.95
N ALA A 20 -0.53 -6.15 -2.74
CA ALA A 20 -1.73 -6.83 -3.19
C ALA A 20 -3.01 -6.19 -2.60
N GLU A 21 -2.99 -5.84 -1.31
CA GLU A 21 -4.11 -5.19 -0.63
C GLU A 21 -4.38 -3.80 -1.23
N HIS A 22 -3.34 -3.00 -1.44
CA HIS A 22 -3.45 -1.65 -1.97
C HIS A 22 -4.00 -1.64 -3.39
N THR A 23 -3.47 -2.49 -4.28
CA THR A 23 -3.97 -2.64 -5.66
C THR A 23 -5.42 -3.12 -5.67
N ALA A 24 -5.78 -4.09 -4.82
CA ALA A 24 -7.15 -4.58 -4.73
C ALA A 24 -8.13 -3.50 -4.24
N ARG A 25 -7.78 -2.69 -3.22
CA ARG A 25 -8.65 -1.59 -2.74
C ARG A 25 -8.86 -0.51 -3.78
N LEU A 26 -7.82 -0.18 -4.54
CA LEU A 26 -7.93 0.77 -5.65
C LEU A 26 -8.87 0.23 -6.72
N LEU A 27 -8.65 -1.02 -7.17
CA LEU A 27 -9.52 -1.64 -8.16
C LEU A 27 -10.97 -1.77 -7.68
N ASP A 28 -11.20 -2.20 -6.44
CA ASP A 28 -12.55 -2.31 -5.87
C ASP A 28 -13.30 -0.97 -5.93
N TYR A 29 -12.65 0.12 -5.49
CA TYR A 29 -13.24 1.45 -5.54
C TYR A 29 -13.52 1.92 -6.98
N HIS A 30 -12.55 1.76 -7.88
CA HIS A 30 -12.68 2.24 -9.26
C HIS A 30 -13.71 1.43 -10.05
N LEU A 31 -13.71 0.11 -9.90
CA LEU A 31 -14.63 -0.78 -10.62
C LEU A 31 -16.06 -0.72 -10.08
N ALA A 32 -16.26 -0.42 -8.80
CA ALA A 32 -17.60 -0.18 -8.24
C ALA A 32 -18.30 1.04 -8.87
N ARG A 33 -17.56 1.92 -9.53
CA ARG A 33 -18.06 3.13 -10.20
C ARG A 33 -18.11 2.99 -11.72
N LEU A 34 -17.88 1.79 -12.26
CA LEU A 34 -17.85 1.60 -13.71
C LEU A 34 -19.20 1.92 -14.36
N VAL A 35 -20.29 1.66 -13.64
CA VAL A 35 -21.66 1.94 -14.10
C VAL A 35 -22.02 3.40 -13.80
N ASP A 36 -22.70 4.05 -14.74
CA ASP A 36 -23.21 5.44 -14.66
C ASP A 36 -22.15 6.55 -14.49
N THR A 37 -20.86 6.24 -14.63
CA THR A 37 -19.79 7.26 -14.70
C THR A 37 -19.50 7.64 -16.15
N PRO A 38 -19.43 8.95 -16.48
CA PRO A 38 -19.02 9.41 -17.81
C PRO A 38 -17.66 8.85 -18.25
N ALA A 39 -17.50 8.59 -19.55
CA ALA A 39 -16.31 7.95 -20.11
C ALA A 39 -15.01 8.75 -19.88
N ASP A 40 -15.07 10.07 -20.00
CA ASP A 40 -13.98 10.99 -19.68
C ASP A 40 -13.57 10.89 -18.20
N VAL A 41 -14.54 10.86 -17.29
CA VAL A 41 -14.30 10.71 -15.85
C VAL A 41 -13.70 9.33 -15.54
N LEU A 42 -14.13 8.27 -16.21
CA LEU A 42 -13.54 6.93 -16.08
C LEU A 42 -12.10 6.87 -16.58
N ALA A 43 -11.81 7.44 -17.75
CA ALA A 43 -10.49 7.44 -18.35
C ALA A 43 -9.46 8.15 -17.46
N HIS A 44 -9.77 9.35 -16.98
CA HIS A 44 -8.95 10.02 -15.98
C HIS A 44 -8.80 9.15 -14.72
N GLY A 45 -9.84 8.40 -14.34
CA GLY A 45 -9.90 7.48 -13.21
C GLY A 45 -8.77 6.49 -13.22
N TRP A 46 -8.65 5.82 -14.36
CA TRP A 46 -7.60 4.87 -14.62
C TRP A 46 -6.22 5.53 -14.69
N GLN A 47 -6.08 6.71 -15.28
CA GLN A 47 -4.80 7.43 -15.27
C GLN A 47 -4.31 7.72 -13.85
N ALA A 48 -5.20 8.19 -12.97
CA ALA A 48 -4.89 8.45 -11.57
C ALA A 48 -4.56 7.16 -10.80
N LEU A 49 -5.31 6.07 -11.04
CA LEU A 49 -5.06 4.75 -10.46
C LEU A 49 -3.66 4.25 -10.80
N TYR A 50 -3.30 4.22 -12.09
CA TYR A 50 -1.99 3.77 -12.54
C TYR A 50 -0.85 4.68 -12.04
N ALA A 51 -1.08 5.99 -12.00
CA ALA A 51 -0.14 6.94 -11.40
C ALA A 51 0.08 6.66 -9.90
N ALA A 52 -0.98 6.34 -9.14
CA ALA A 52 -0.86 5.97 -7.72
C ALA A 52 -0.16 4.64 -7.49
N LEU A 53 -0.29 3.69 -8.43
CA LEU A 53 0.47 2.45 -8.43
C LEU A 53 1.92 2.62 -8.91
N GLY A 54 2.28 3.81 -9.44
CA GLY A 54 3.62 4.11 -9.94
C GLY A 54 4.03 3.31 -11.18
N GLN A 55 3.06 2.87 -11.99
CA GLN A 55 3.32 2.09 -13.21
C GLN A 55 2.47 2.60 -14.38
N PRO A 56 2.97 2.56 -15.63
CA PRO A 56 2.19 2.96 -16.80
C PRO A 56 1.09 1.92 -17.11
N PRO A 57 -0.04 2.34 -17.71
CA PRO A 57 -1.03 1.41 -18.20
C PRO A 57 -0.52 0.60 -19.41
N PRO A 58 -0.98 -0.64 -19.59
CA PRO A 58 -0.57 -1.51 -20.71
C PRO A 58 -1.13 -1.05 -22.07
N VAL A 59 -2.19 -0.24 -22.05
CA VAL A 59 -2.87 0.32 -23.21
C VAL A 59 -3.01 1.83 -22.99
N SER A 60 -2.91 2.61 -24.06
CA SER A 60 -3.07 4.06 -23.98
C SER A 60 -4.47 4.43 -23.51
N ILE A 61 -4.56 5.27 -22.48
CA ILE A 61 -5.83 5.80 -21.98
C ILE A 61 -6.04 7.15 -22.66
N THR A 62 -6.54 7.14 -23.90
CA THR A 62 -6.77 8.37 -24.68
C THR A 62 -8.14 8.97 -24.37
N VAL A 63 -8.15 10.26 -24.03
CA VAL A 63 -9.32 11.13 -24.09
C VAL A 63 -8.98 12.17 -25.15
N THR A 64 -9.46 12.00 -26.38
CA THR A 64 -9.37 13.03 -27.42
C THR A 64 -10.77 13.33 -27.94
N ASP A 65 -11.02 14.56 -28.38
CA ASP A 65 -12.34 15.01 -28.87
C ASP A 65 -12.90 14.13 -30.01
N ASP A 66 -12.03 13.42 -30.74
CA ASP A 66 -12.36 12.49 -31.81
C ASP A 66 -12.12 10.99 -31.46
N ALA A 67 -11.65 10.66 -30.25
CA ALA A 67 -11.47 9.26 -29.83
C ALA A 67 -12.67 8.76 -29.05
N GLU A 68 -13.29 7.74 -29.65
CA GLU A 68 -14.10 6.68 -29.05
C GLU A 68 -14.17 6.69 -27.52
N ALA A 69 -15.39 6.79 -27.01
CA ALA A 69 -15.70 6.73 -25.58
C ALA A 69 -14.95 5.58 -24.89
N PHE A 70 -14.29 5.86 -23.76
CA PHE A 70 -13.70 4.83 -22.88
C PHE A 70 -14.71 3.70 -22.61
N LEU A 71 -14.36 2.47 -23.00
CA LEU A 71 -15.27 1.33 -23.00
C LEU A 71 -15.08 0.45 -21.76
N VAL A 72 -16.12 -0.32 -21.44
CA VAL A 72 -16.06 -1.41 -20.45
C VAL A 72 -14.96 -2.44 -20.81
N ALA A 73 -14.69 -2.64 -22.10
CA ALA A 73 -13.61 -3.50 -22.57
C ALA A 73 -12.21 -2.96 -22.19
N ASP A 74 -12.03 -1.64 -22.21
CA ASP A 74 -10.77 -1.01 -21.78
C ASP A 74 -10.59 -1.20 -20.27
N ALA A 75 -11.64 -0.97 -19.48
CA ALA A 75 -11.62 -1.21 -18.05
C ALA A 75 -11.30 -2.68 -17.71
N PHE A 76 -11.84 -3.64 -18.48
CA PHE A 76 -11.52 -5.06 -18.33
C PHE A 76 -10.03 -5.32 -18.56
N ALA A 77 -9.47 -4.84 -19.68
CA ALA A 77 -8.06 -5.06 -20.02
C ALA A 77 -7.10 -4.42 -18.99
N LEU A 78 -7.42 -3.20 -18.54
CA LEU A 78 -6.65 -2.50 -17.51
C LEU A 78 -6.74 -3.24 -16.15
N ALA A 79 -7.92 -3.70 -15.75
CA ALA A 79 -8.08 -4.49 -14.53
C ALA A 79 -7.33 -5.83 -14.60
N ALA A 80 -7.46 -6.57 -15.71
CA ALA A 80 -6.78 -7.85 -15.92
C ALA A 80 -5.26 -7.71 -15.77
N TYR A 81 -4.68 -6.64 -16.31
CA TYR A 81 -3.25 -6.34 -16.19
C TYR A 81 -2.77 -6.17 -14.74
N LEU A 82 -3.62 -5.65 -13.86
CA LEU A 82 -3.31 -5.44 -12.46
C LEU A 82 -3.64 -6.67 -11.59
N ILE A 83 -4.46 -7.59 -12.08
CA ILE A 83 -4.94 -8.75 -11.32
C ILE A 83 -4.12 -10.00 -11.65
N GLU A 84 -4.08 -10.39 -12.92
CA GLU A 84 -3.67 -11.73 -13.35
C GLU A 84 -2.54 -11.76 -14.39
N ASP A 85 -2.19 -10.63 -14.99
CA ASP A 85 -1.18 -10.61 -16.07
C ASP A 85 0.23 -11.00 -15.56
N PRO A 86 0.84 -12.06 -16.12
CA PRO A 86 2.14 -12.54 -15.69
C PRO A 86 3.31 -11.63 -16.07
N ALA A 87 3.14 -10.74 -17.06
CA ALA A 87 4.14 -9.75 -17.44
C ALA A 87 4.18 -8.56 -16.47
N ASN A 88 3.15 -8.38 -15.63
CA ASN A 88 3.16 -7.36 -14.59
C ASN A 88 3.67 -7.93 -13.25
N PRO A 89 4.92 -7.63 -12.84
CA PRO A 89 5.47 -8.13 -11.57
C PRO A 89 4.74 -7.59 -10.33
N ASN A 90 3.94 -6.54 -10.48
CA ASN A 90 3.14 -5.93 -9.43
C ASN A 90 1.66 -6.34 -9.48
N ALA A 91 1.28 -7.27 -10.37
CA ALA A 91 -0.07 -7.81 -10.36
C ALA A 91 -0.40 -8.44 -9.00
N ILE A 92 -1.69 -8.48 -8.65
CA ILE A 92 -2.16 -9.10 -7.40
C ILE A 92 -1.69 -10.56 -7.32
N ILE A 93 -1.82 -11.33 -8.40
CA ILE A 93 -1.39 -12.73 -8.41
C ILE A 93 0.13 -12.87 -8.20
N GLN A 94 0.94 -11.99 -8.80
CA GLN A 94 2.40 -12.02 -8.65
C GLN A 94 2.83 -11.63 -7.24
N SER A 95 2.21 -10.61 -6.66
CA SER A 95 2.42 -10.24 -5.25
C SER A 95 2.07 -11.41 -4.33
N TRP A 96 0.97 -12.12 -4.60
CA TRP A 96 0.58 -13.30 -3.82
C TRP A 96 1.57 -14.46 -3.95
N ILE A 97 2.02 -14.75 -5.18
CA ILE A 97 3.02 -15.79 -5.46
C ILE A 97 4.31 -15.49 -4.70
N ASN A 98 4.84 -14.28 -4.83
CA ASN A 98 6.09 -13.88 -4.18
C ASN A 98 6.00 -13.98 -2.65
N ALA A 99 4.89 -13.52 -2.07
CA ALA A 99 4.68 -13.62 -0.63
C ALA A 99 4.58 -15.08 -0.15
N ARG A 100 3.92 -15.93 -0.93
CA ARG A 100 3.82 -17.37 -0.67
C ARG A 100 5.17 -18.06 -0.79
N ASP A 101 6.01 -17.69 -1.76
CA ASP A 101 7.33 -18.28 -1.96
C ASP A 101 8.29 -17.89 -0.83
N ASN A 102 8.20 -16.67 -0.29
CA ASN A 102 8.85 -16.32 0.96
C ASN A 102 8.33 -17.17 2.13
N ALA A 103 7.01 -17.33 2.25
CA ALA A 103 6.41 -18.15 3.29
C ALA A 103 6.84 -19.64 3.23
N LYS A 104 7.14 -20.19 2.05
CA LYS A 104 7.69 -21.56 1.90
C LYS A 104 9.04 -21.70 2.58
N GLN A 105 9.92 -20.72 2.39
CA GLN A 105 11.26 -20.70 2.99
C GLN A 105 11.17 -20.54 4.52
N LEU A 106 10.09 -19.92 4.99
CA LEU A 106 9.83 -19.62 6.40
C LEU A 106 9.02 -20.69 7.16
N ARG A 107 8.72 -21.84 6.54
CA ARG A 107 7.94 -22.94 7.15
C ARG A 107 8.31 -23.29 8.60
N PRO A 108 9.60 -23.32 9.02
CA PRO A 108 9.96 -23.61 10.41
C PRO A 108 9.50 -22.55 11.43
N TRP A 109 9.35 -21.30 11.01
CA TRP A 109 8.98 -20.17 11.88
C TRP A 109 7.51 -19.75 11.71
N LEU A 110 6.87 -20.18 10.62
CA LEU A 110 5.52 -19.75 10.29
C LEU A 110 4.46 -20.70 10.88
N PRO A 111 3.46 -20.19 11.62
CA PRO A 111 2.33 -21.03 12.04
C PRO A 111 1.64 -21.67 10.86
N VAL A 112 1.24 -22.94 11.00
CA VAL A 112 0.56 -23.71 9.94
C VAL A 112 -0.68 -22.96 9.42
N GLN A 113 -1.44 -22.29 10.28
CA GLN A 113 -2.64 -21.55 9.88
C GLN A 113 -2.32 -20.37 8.94
N VAL A 114 -1.20 -19.67 9.15
CA VAL A 114 -0.78 -18.56 8.27
C VAL A 114 -0.41 -19.11 6.90
N TRP A 115 0.35 -20.21 6.87
CA TRP A 115 0.67 -20.92 5.63
C TRP A 115 -0.58 -21.41 4.87
N THR A 116 -1.52 -22.03 5.58
CA THR A 116 -2.78 -22.51 4.98
C THR A 116 -3.58 -21.36 4.38
N CYS A 117 -3.76 -20.26 5.11
CA CYS A 117 -4.49 -19.10 4.60
C CYS A 117 -3.85 -18.51 3.33
N LEU A 118 -2.52 -18.50 3.23
CA LEU A 118 -1.80 -18.08 2.04
C LEU A 118 -1.99 -19.01 0.86
N ASN A 119 -1.90 -20.31 1.11
CA ASN A 119 -2.13 -21.33 0.09
C ASN A 119 -3.56 -21.26 -0.44
N ASP A 120 -4.55 -21.14 0.45
CA ASP A 120 -5.97 -21.13 0.07
C ASP A 120 -6.29 -19.91 -0.79
N GLY A 121 -5.77 -18.72 -0.43
CA GLY A 121 -5.93 -17.54 -1.26
C GLY A 121 -5.18 -17.61 -2.59
N PHE A 122 -4.00 -18.25 -2.63
CA PHE A 122 -3.27 -18.47 -3.88
C PHE A 122 -4.06 -19.38 -4.83
N PHE A 123 -4.55 -20.52 -4.33
CA PHE A 123 -5.32 -21.44 -5.17
C PHE A 123 -6.63 -20.82 -5.64
N TRP A 124 -7.32 -20.08 -4.76
CA TRP A 124 -8.52 -19.33 -5.17
C TRP A 124 -8.25 -18.32 -6.28
N LEU A 125 -7.15 -17.57 -6.21
CA LEU A 125 -6.80 -16.57 -7.22
C LEU A 125 -6.24 -17.18 -8.50
N ARG A 126 -5.52 -18.31 -8.41
CA ARG A 126 -5.01 -19.04 -9.58
C ARG A 126 -6.15 -19.71 -10.37
N ASP A 127 -7.13 -20.24 -9.65
CA ASP A 127 -8.21 -21.04 -10.23
C ASP A 127 -9.46 -20.18 -10.54
N CYS A 128 -9.42 -18.87 -10.32
CA CYS A 128 -10.52 -17.99 -10.70
C CYS A 128 -10.54 -17.74 -12.20
N ASP A 129 -11.73 -17.70 -12.79
CA ASP A 129 -11.94 -17.15 -14.14
C ASP A 129 -12.28 -15.67 -14.02
N PHE A 130 -11.34 -14.78 -14.39
CA PHE A 130 -11.54 -13.34 -14.31
C PHE A 130 -12.75 -12.86 -15.14
N SER A 131 -13.02 -13.48 -16.29
CA SER A 131 -14.16 -13.15 -17.14
C SER A 131 -15.48 -13.49 -16.47
N GLU A 132 -15.54 -14.64 -15.78
CA GLU A 132 -16.72 -15.04 -15.01
C GLU A 132 -16.99 -14.10 -13.83
N TYR A 133 -15.95 -13.71 -13.07
CA TYR A 133 -16.10 -12.73 -12.00
C TYR A 133 -16.54 -11.36 -12.52
N TRP A 134 -15.94 -10.91 -13.62
CA TRP A 134 -16.30 -9.64 -14.26
C TRP A 134 -17.77 -9.59 -14.65
N ALA A 135 -18.30 -10.67 -15.24
CA ALA A 135 -19.70 -10.77 -15.64
C ALA A 135 -20.69 -10.71 -14.47
N ARG A 136 -20.28 -11.17 -13.26
CA ARG A 136 -21.09 -11.06 -12.03
C ARG A 136 -21.05 -9.66 -11.42
N GLY A 137 -19.96 -8.94 -11.65
CA GLY A 137 -19.71 -7.60 -11.13
C GLY A 137 -18.20 -7.29 -11.19
N PRO A 138 -17.76 -6.23 -11.90
CA PRO A 138 -16.34 -5.91 -12.09
C PRO A 138 -15.51 -5.83 -10.81
N ASN A 139 -16.09 -5.34 -9.71
CA ASN A 139 -15.40 -5.20 -8.42
C ASN A 139 -15.43 -6.46 -7.54
N SER A 140 -16.17 -7.51 -7.93
CA SER A 140 -16.37 -8.70 -7.10
C SER A 140 -15.09 -9.47 -6.78
N LEU A 141 -14.17 -9.58 -7.73
CA LEU A 141 -12.88 -10.26 -7.53
C LEU A 141 -11.93 -9.44 -6.64
N PRO A 142 -11.70 -8.13 -6.87
CA PRO A 142 -10.97 -7.28 -5.93
C PRO A 142 -11.52 -7.33 -4.50
N ALA A 143 -12.85 -7.31 -4.32
CA ALA A 143 -13.48 -7.47 -3.00
C ALA A 143 -13.10 -8.82 -2.36
N GLY A 144 -13.17 -9.91 -3.13
CA GLY A 144 -12.74 -11.24 -2.66
C GLY A 144 -11.25 -11.33 -2.29
N VAL A 145 -10.38 -10.64 -3.02
CA VAL A 145 -8.95 -10.51 -2.68
C VAL A 145 -8.78 -9.81 -1.33
N ILE A 146 -9.48 -8.68 -1.13
CA ILE A 146 -9.44 -7.90 0.11
C ILE A 146 -9.87 -8.74 1.30
N ASP A 147 -10.97 -9.49 1.19
CA ASP A 147 -11.48 -10.33 2.28
C ASP A 147 -10.49 -11.41 2.70
N ARG A 148 -9.78 -12.02 1.73
CA ARG A 148 -8.75 -13.03 2.02
C ARG A 148 -7.50 -12.42 2.65
N LEU A 149 -7.08 -11.23 2.22
CA LEU A 149 -5.96 -10.53 2.84
C LEU A 149 -6.29 -10.05 4.26
N ARG A 150 -7.55 -9.67 4.51
CA ARG A 150 -8.07 -9.36 5.85
C ARG A 150 -8.10 -10.60 6.74
N LEU A 151 -8.58 -11.73 6.23
CA LEU A 151 -8.54 -13.02 6.93
C LEU A 151 -7.09 -13.38 7.30
N LEU A 152 -6.17 -13.31 6.33
CA LEU A 152 -4.76 -13.56 6.55
C LEU A 152 -4.17 -12.65 7.63
N SER A 153 -4.48 -11.35 7.58
CA SER A 153 -4.06 -10.38 8.60
C SER A 153 -4.58 -10.79 9.99
N GLY A 154 -5.84 -11.20 10.10
CA GLY A 154 -6.42 -11.70 11.34
C GLY A 154 -5.74 -12.97 11.86
N VAL A 155 -5.40 -13.90 10.97
CA VAL A 155 -4.68 -15.13 11.32
C VAL A 155 -3.25 -14.83 11.79
N ILE A 156 -2.54 -13.92 11.11
CA ILE A 156 -1.20 -13.45 11.53
C ILE A 156 -1.27 -12.88 12.94
N GLU A 157 -2.23 -11.98 13.19
CA GLU A 157 -2.41 -11.35 14.49
C GLU A 157 -2.81 -12.37 15.59
N ALA A 158 -3.62 -13.36 15.28
CA ALA A 158 -4.06 -14.34 16.27
C ALA A 158 -3.03 -15.44 16.57
N ARG A 159 -2.09 -15.72 15.66
CA ARG A 159 -1.28 -16.95 15.69
C ARG A 159 0.23 -16.74 15.81
N MET A 160 0.76 -15.60 15.37
CA MET A 160 2.19 -15.34 15.46
C MET A 160 2.58 -14.78 16.83
N SER A 161 3.68 -15.29 17.39
CA SER A 161 4.35 -14.68 18.54
C SER A 161 4.83 -13.27 18.16
N ARG A 162 4.85 -12.35 19.12
CA ARG A 162 5.26 -10.95 18.87
C ARG A 162 6.78 -10.80 18.98
N ASP A 163 7.47 -11.70 18.29
CA ASP A 163 8.92 -11.75 18.16
C ASP A 163 9.37 -11.07 16.86
N ASP A 164 10.65 -11.22 16.53
CA ASP A 164 11.24 -10.53 15.38
C ASP A 164 10.66 -10.99 14.05
N ALA A 165 10.22 -12.26 13.93
CA ALA A 165 9.56 -12.75 12.73
C ALA A 165 8.28 -11.94 12.43
N TRP A 166 7.43 -11.77 13.45
CA TRP A 166 6.24 -10.92 13.33
C TRP A 166 6.63 -9.46 13.10
N ARG A 167 7.64 -8.94 13.80
CA ARG A 167 8.05 -7.53 13.65
C ARG A 167 8.55 -7.23 12.23
N PHE A 168 9.37 -8.10 11.64
CA PHE A 168 9.87 -7.90 10.26
C PHE A 168 8.75 -8.00 9.24
N LEU A 169 7.82 -8.96 9.38
CA LEU A 169 6.64 -9.05 8.52
C LEU A 169 5.82 -7.77 8.57
N VAL A 170 5.47 -7.31 9.76
CA VAL A 170 4.64 -6.11 9.93
C VAL A 170 5.42 -4.84 9.54
N LEU A 171 6.74 -4.80 9.74
CA LEU A 171 7.61 -3.71 9.28
C LEU A 171 7.56 -3.58 7.76
N GLY A 172 7.70 -4.70 7.03
CA GLY A 172 7.58 -4.72 5.58
C GLY A 172 6.24 -4.16 5.11
N ARG A 173 5.15 -4.62 5.73
CA ARG A 173 3.79 -4.13 5.45
C ARG A 173 3.68 -2.61 5.60
N PHE A 174 4.16 -2.04 6.71
CA PHE A 174 4.05 -0.60 6.94
C PHE A 174 5.01 0.25 6.09
N VAL A 175 6.18 -0.28 5.71
CA VAL A 175 7.08 0.41 4.76
C VAL A 175 6.46 0.47 3.37
N GLU A 176 5.87 -0.63 2.89
CA GLU A 176 5.12 -0.62 1.63
C GLU A 176 3.93 0.34 1.71
N ARG A 177 3.19 0.32 2.81
CA ARG A 177 2.04 1.19 3.04
C ARG A 177 2.41 2.67 2.92
N LEU A 178 3.53 3.09 3.52
CA LEU A 178 4.02 4.47 3.41
C LEU A 178 4.28 4.87 1.96
N GLN A 179 4.92 3.99 1.19
CA GLN A 179 5.21 4.24 -0.22
C GLN A 179 3.92 4.33 -1.05
N CYS A 180 3.00 3.38 -0.88
CA CYS A 180 1.70 3.36 -1.56
C CYS A 180 0.85 4.58 -1.21
N GLN A 181 0.75 4.96 0.07
CA GLN A 181 -0.04 6.11 0.51
C GLN A 181 0.52 7.43 0.00
N THR A 182 1.84 7.58 -0.01
CA THR A 182 2.45 8.81 -0.52
C THR A 182 2.21 8.94 -2.02
N ALA A 183 2.38 7.86 -2.79
CA ALA A 183 2.09 7.84 -4.22
C ALA A 183 0.60 8.10 -4.51
N LEU A 184 -0.29 7.53 -3.70
CA LEU A 184 -1.73 7.77 -3.75
C LEU A 184 -2.06 9.25 -3.54
N LEU A 185 -1.54 9.86 -2.46
CA LEU A 185 -1.77 11.28 -2.19
C LEU A 185 -1.20 12.18 -3.29
N GLN A 186 -0.03 11.83 -3.84
CA GLN A 186 0.58 12.58 -4.94
C GLN A 186 -0.29 12.53 -6.20
N ALA A 187 -0.77 11.34 -6.58
CA ALA A 187 -1.63 11.16 -7.76
C ALA A 187 -2.96 11.92 -7.61
N TRP A 188 -3.53 11.95 -6.41
CA TRP A 188 -4.79 12.65 -6.11
C TRP A 188 -4.65 14.16 -5.91
N SER A 189 -3.44 14.67 -5.68
CA SER A 189 -3.20 16.11 -5.45
C SER A 189 -2.86 16.88 -6.73
N ARG A 190 -2.75 16.21 -7.89
CA ARG A 190 -2.52 16.89 -9.18
C ARG A 190 -3.72 17.76 -9.55
N PRO A 191 -3.57 18.93 -10.16
CA PRO A 191 -4.73 19.71 -10.61
C PRO A 191 -5.54 18.91 -11.65
N SER A 192 -6.85 18.78 -11.43
CA SER A 192 -7.82 18.27 -12.40
C SER A 192 -9.06 19.18 -12.39
N ASP A 193 -9.89 19.11 -13.42
CA ASP A 193 -11.06 19.99 -13.66
C ASP A 193 -12.24 19.80 -12.67
N GLY A 194 -11.93 19.60 -11.38
CA GLY A 194 -12.86 19.68 -10.25
C GLY A 194 -13.85 18.52 -10.08
N SER A 195 -14.26 17.86 -11.15
CA SER A 195 -15.24 16.76 -11.15
C SER A 195 -14.63 15.38 -10.88
N PHE A 196 -13.36 15.22 -11.23
CA PHE A 196 -12.69 13.93 -11.38
C PHE A 196 -12.02 13.43 -10.07
N GLN A 197 -11.45 14.35 -9.27
CA GLN A 197 -10.80 14.03 -7.98
C GLN A 197 -11.76 14.16 -6.81
N MET A 198 -12.75 13.27 -6.76
CA MET A 198 -13.60 13.21 -5.59
C MET A 198 -12.78 12.69 -4.39
N TRP A 199 -12.43 13.60 -3.48
CA TRP A 199 -11.75 13.29 -2.21
C TRP A 199 -12.57 12.32 -1.34
N THR A 200 -13.89 12.21 -1.57
CA THR A 200 -14.73 11.13 -1.02
C THR A 200 -14.18 9.76 -1.40
N GLY A 201 -13.74 9.60 -2.64
CA GLY A 201 -13.18 8.37 -3.17
C GLY A 201 -11.85 7.99 -2.57
N LEU A 202 -10.95 8.96 -2.47
CA LEU A 202 -9.67 8.77 -1.78
C LEU A 202 -9.87 8.35 -0.32
N LEU A 203 -10.78 9.02 0.39
CA LEU A 203 -11.16 8.65 1.74
C LEU A 203 -11.78 7.23 1.80
N GLY A 204 -12.52 6.82 0.79
CA GLY A 204 -13.04 5.45 0.64
C GLY A 204 -11.93 4.41 0.49
N VAL A 205 -11.00 4.61 -0.45
CA VAL A 205 -9.83 3.73 -0.68
C VAL A 205 -8.96 3.62 0.57
N CYS A 206 -8.87 4.68 1.36
CA CYS A 206 -8.16 4.73 2.64
C CYS A 206 -9.01 4.28 3.84
N ALA A 207 -10.22 3.73 3.64
CA ALA A 207 -11.14 3.34 4.72
C ALA A 207 -11.32 4.42 5.81
N ALA A 208 -11.26 5.68 5.40
CA ALA A 208 -11.16 6.86 6.24
C ALA A 208 -12.40 7.76 6.15
N TYR A 209 -13.31 7.49 5.21
CA TYR A 209 -14.50 8.31 4.95
C TYR A 209 -15.35 8.56 6.21
N GLU A 210 -15.77 7.50 6.90
CA GLU A 210 -16.62 7.65 8.08
C GLU A 210 -15.90 8.38 9.23
N ALA A 211 -14.61 8.09 9.41
CA ALA A 211 -13.79 8.74 10.43
C ALA A 211 -13.62 10.23 10.13
N TYR A 212 -13.40 10.58 8.86
CA TYR A 212 -13.35 11.96 8.41
C TYR A 212 -14.65 12.70 8.71
N CYS A 213 -15.80 12.11 8.35
CA CYS A 213 -17.11 12.71 8.58
C CYS A 213 -17.38 12.94 10.08
N ARG A 214 -16.88 12.07 10.97
CA ARG A 214 -16.96 12.23 12.42
C ARG A 214 -16.07 13.34 12.96
N THR A 215 -14.89 13.56 12.37
CA THR A 215 -13.92 14.58 12.82
C THR A 215 -14.21 15.97 12.26
N TYR A 216 -14.64 16.05 11.00
CA TYR A 216 -14.88 17.32 10.30
C TYR A 216 -16.36 17.51 9.99
N SER A 217 -16.81 17.13 8.79
CA SER A 217 -18.19 17.25 8.36
C SER A 217 -18.46 16.30 7.18
N MET A 218 -19.73 16.15 6.79
CA MET A 218 -20.10 15.41 5.58
C MET A 218 -19.68 16.12 4.28
N VAL A 219 -19.38 17.42 4.33
CA VAL A 219 -18.84 18.17 3.20
C VAL A 219 -17.33 17.94 3.15
N ILE A 220 -16.87 17.19 2.15
CA ILE A 220 -15.46 16.86 2.00
C ILE A 220 -14.72 18.04 1.38
N ARG A 221 -13.80 18.63 2.14
CA ARG A 221 -12.87 19.66 1.65
C ARG A 221 -11.51 19.04 1.35
N PRO A 222 -10.95 19.22 0.13
CA PRO A 222 -9.64 18.69 -0.27
C PRO A 222 -8.53 18.90 0.78
N ALA A 223 -8.33 20.15 1.22
CA ALA A 223 -7.29 20.49 2.19
C ALA A 223 -7.45 19.75 3.52
N HIS A 224 -8.69 19.57 3.98
CA HIS A 224 -8.98 18.87 5.23
C HIS A 224 -8.78 17.35 5.06
N ALA A 225 -9.24 16.77 3.94
CA ALA A 225 -9.07 15.34 3.66
C ALA A 225 -7.59 14.98 3.50
N ARG A 226 -6.81 15.83 2.82
CA ARG A 226 -5.34 15.72 2.74
C ARG A 226 -4.69 15.75 4.12
N ALA A 227 -4.96 16.80 4.90
CA ALA A 227 -4.39 16.93 6.26
C ALA A 227 -4.78 15.75 7.16
N PHE A 228 -6.01 15.23 7.02
CA PHE A 228 -6.49 14.06 7.74
C PHE A 228 -5.69 12.80 7.40
N LEU A 229 -5.41 12.55 6.13
CA LEU A 229 -4.64 11.39 5.66
C LEU A 229 -3.13 11.54 5.90
N LEU A 230 -2.62 12.76 6.05
CA LEU A 230 -1.23 12.99 6.39
C LEU A 230 -0.97 12.86 7.89
N SER A 231 -1.71 13.61 8.72
CA SER A 231 -1.35 13.83 10.12
C SER A 231 -2.10 12.98 11.13
N ASN A 232 -3.31 12.49 10.82
CA ASN A 232 -4.15 11.91 11.87
C ASN A 232 -3.58 10.56 12.35
N PRO A 233 -3.08 10.46 13.59
CA PRO A 233 -2.40 9.27 14.06
C PRO A 233 -3.35 8.12 14.47
N GLU A 234 -4.66 8.29 14.36
CA GLU A 234 -5.67 7.27 14.69
C GLU A 234 -6.16 6.52 13.45
N ILE A 235 -5.89 7.04 12.25
CA ILE A 235 -6.35 6.47 10.99
C ILE A 235 -5.32 5.45 10.49
N PRO A 236 -5.68 4.16 10.36
CA PRO A 236 -4.72 3.12 9.96
C PRO A 236 -4.04 3.35 8.60
N TYR A 237 -4.72 4.15 7.76
CA TYR A 237 -4.25 4.53 6.43
C TYR A 237 -3.74 5.98 6.33
N SER A 238 -3.37 6.61 7.44
CA SER A 238 -2.60 7.85 7.40
C SER A 238 -1.09 7.60 7.40
N LEU A 239 -0.32 8.56 6.89
CA LEU A 239 1.15 8.50 6.92
C LEU A 239 1.68 8.57 8.35
N SER A 240 1.12 9.45 9.20
CA SER A 240 1.46 9.56 10.62
C SER A 240 1.27 8.24 11.38
N PHE A 241 0.15 7.55 11.17
CA PHE A 241 -0.08 6.23 11.78
C PHE A 241 0.98 5.22 11.32
N ALA A 242 1.22 5.13 10.01
CA ALA A 242 2.17 4.18 9.46
C ALA A 242 3.61 4.44 9.94
N ILE A 243 4.05 5.71 10.01
CA ILE A 243 5.35 6.09 10.60
C ILE A 243 5.45 5.64 12.06
N ARG A 244 4.45 5.94 12.90
CA ARG A 244 4.44 5.54 14.32
C ARG A 244 4.53 4.02 14.48
N ARG A 245 3.88 3.26 13.59
CA ARG A 245 3.99 1.80 13.54
C ARG A 245 5.40 1.36 13.20
N VAL A 246 6.03 1.93 12.16
CA VAL A 246 7.43 1.65 11.81
C VAL A 246 8.35 1.95 13.00
N GLN A 247 8.22 3.10 13.67
CA GLN A 247 9.03 3.45 14.85
C GLN A 247 8.92 2.40 15.96
N THR A 248 7.70 1.94 16.23
CA THR A 248 7.43 0.92 17.26
C THR A 248 8.06 -0.42 16.90
N LEU A 249 7.96 -0.82 15.63
CA LEU A 249 8.50 -2.09 15.13
C LEU A 249 10.03 -2.09 15.16
N LEU A 250 10.67 -1.02 14.67
CA LEU A 250 12.12 -0.83 14.76
C LEU A 250 12.60 -0.85 16.20
N SER A 251 11.89 -0.19 17.11
CA SER A 251 12.20 -0.20 18.55
C SER A 251 12.15 -1.60 19.18
N GLY A 252 11.29 -2.47 18.67
CA GLY A 252 11.20 -3.85 19.13
C GLY A 252 12.26 -4.77 18.51
N ILE A 253 12.64 -4.54 17.25
CA ILE A 253 13.70 -5.27 16.54
C ILE A 253 15.07 -4.91 17.11
N ASP A 254 15.29 -3.61 17.34
CA ASP A 254 16.58 -3.08 17.77
C ASP A 254 16.41 -2.02 18.88
N PRO A 255 16.22 -2.46 20.13
CA PRO A 255 16.11 -1.56 21.26
C PRO A 255 17.39 -0.71 21.48
N ALA A 256 18.56 -1.24 21.12
CA ALA A 256 19.84 -0.55 21.26
C ALA A 256 20.01 0.55 20.21
N GLY A 257 19.43 0.39 19.02
CA GLY A 257 19.43 1.39 17.94
C GLY A 257 18.74 2.70 18.28
N ARG A 258 17.98 2.74 19.38
CA ARG A 258 17.40 3.97 19.98
C ARG A 258 18.35 4.75 20.89
N ARG A 259 19.50 4.18 21.26
CA ARG A 259 20.49 4.86 22.09
C ARG A 259 21.38 5.73 21.21
N TYR A 260 21.84 6.85 21.75
CA TYR A 260 22.75 7.72 21.01
C TYR A 260 24.11 7.01 20.79
N PRO A 261 24.67 7.03 19.57
CA PRO A 261 24.09 7.58 18.34
C PRO A 261 23.01 6.67 17.74
N LEU A 262 21.88 7.27 17.32
CA LEU A 262 20.77 6.54 16.70
C LEU A 262 21.21 5.82 15.43
N ARG A 263 20.83 4.55 15.28
CA ARG A 263 21.05 3.80 14.03
C ARG A 263 20.23 4.38 12.88
N ALA A 264 20.70 4.13 11.66
CA ALA A 264 20.19 4.80 10.46
C ALA A 264 18.66 4.64 10.26
N PRO A 265 18.05 3.44 10.40
CA PRO A 265 16.60 3.29 10.27
C PRO A 265 15.82 4.14 11.29
N HIS A 266 16.23 4.14 12.56
CA HIS A 266 15.57 4.91 13.62
C HIS A 266 15.65 6.41 13.36
N ARG A 267 16.83 6.91 12.97
CA ARG A 267 17.04 8.33 12.64
C ARG A 267 16.20 8.77 11.44
N HIS A 268 16.13 7.93 10.40
CA HIS A 268 15.37 8.24 9.18
C HIS A 268 13.87 8.35 9.45
N VAL A 269 13.31 7.43 10.22
CA VAL A 269 11.88 7.45 10.55
C VAL A 269 11.51 8.61 11.47
N LEU A 270 12.42 9.07 12.34
CA LEU A 270 12.23 10.30 13.12
C LEU A 270 12.21 11.54 12.23
N ARG A 271 13.04 11.61 11.18
CA ARG A 271 12.98 12.68 10.19
C ARG A 271 11.66 12.70 9.44
N LEU A 272 11.17 11.53 8.99
CA LEU A 272 9.87 11.41 8.33
C LEU A 272 8.72 11.90 9.23
N ALA A 273 8.75 11.54 10.51
CA ALA A 273 7.77 12.02 11.48
C ALA A 273 7.81 13.55 11.62
N ALA A 274 9.02 14.10 11.79
CA ALA A 274 9.22 15.55 11.90
C ALA A 274 8.73 16.29 10.65
N ALA A 275 8.99 15.77 9.44
CA ALA A 275 8.56 16.38 8.19
C ALA A 275 7.03 16.56 8.12
N ILE A 276 6.25 15.54 8.54
CA ILE A 276 4.79 15.64 8.62
C ILE A 276 4.36 16.69 9.64
N GLU A 277 4.99 16.73 10.82
CA GLU A 277 4.62 17.69 11.86
C GLU A 277 4.95 19.14 11.48
N THR A 278 6.04 19.38 10.75
CA THR A 278 6.50 20.73 10.38
C THR A 278 5.76 21.32 9.18
N ASP A 279 5.42 20.51 8.18
CA ASP A 279 4.84 21.01 6.92
C ASP A 279 3.33 21.29 7.03
N LEU A 280 2.66 20.72 8.04
CA LEU A 280 1.19 20.77 8.18
C LEU A 280 0.70 21.89 9.11
N GLN A 281 1.29 23.08 9.03
CA GLN A 281 0.79 24.25 9.73
C GLN A 281 -0.52 24.76 9.09
N ALA A 282 -1.63 24.21 9.59
CA ALA A 282 -3.03 24.46 9.21
C ALA A 282 -3.43 24.03 7.78
N PRO A 283 -4.60 23.38 7.59
CA PRO A 283 -5.11 23.04 6.27
C PRO A 283 -5.53 24.31 5.52
N THR A 284 -4.65 24.82 4.68
CA THR A 284 -4.93 25.92 3.75
C THR A 284 -5.21 25.37 2.35
N GLU A 285 -6.13 26.01 1.63
CA GLU A 285 -6.55 25.55 0.30
C GLU A 285 -5.49 25.84 -0.79
N ASP A 286 -4.65 26.85 -0.57
CA ASP A 286 -3.67 27.34 -1.56
C ASP A 286 -2.25 26.76 -1.45
N VAL A 287 -1.99 25.84 -0.52
CA VAL A 287 -0.66 25.23 -0.39
C VAL A 287 -0.49 24.12 -1.41
N ASP A 288 0.42 24.34 -2.36
CA ASP A 288 0.93 23.30 -3.24
C ASP A 288 1.80 22.33 -2.43
N THR A 289 1.24 21.15 -2.15
CA THR A 289 1.94 20.06 -1.47
C THR A 289 2.65 19.11 -2.43
N GLY A 290 2.69 19.43 -3.74
CA GLY A 290 3.24 18.56 -4.77
C GLY A 290 4.72 18.24 -4.55
N ASP A 291 5.54 19.26 -4.32
CA ASP A 291 6.98 19.11 -4.07
C ASP A 291 7.24 18.36 -2.76
N PHE A 292 6.53 18.70 -1.69
CA PHE A 292 6.62 17.97 -0.42
C PHE A 292 6.31 16.49 -0.58
N LEU A 293 5.22 16.13 -1.26
CA LEU A 293 4.84 14.73 -1.47
C LEU A 293 5.85 13.98 -2.35
N ALA A 294 6.46 14.66 -3.33
CA ALA A 294 7.50 14.09 -4.18
C ALA A 294 8.77 13.76 -3.37
N ASP A 295 9.25 14.71 -2.57
CA ASP A 295 10.40 14.53 -1.69
C ASP A 295 10.12 13.46 -0.63
N PHE A 296 8.94 13.50 -0.02
CA PHE A 296 8.50 12.52 0.97
C PHE A 296 8.43 11.10 0.37
N ALA A 297 8.00 10.97 -0.89
CA ALA A 297 7.97 9.68 -1.58
C ALA A 297 9.39 9.13 -1.79
N GLN A 298 10.37 9.99 -2.11
CA GLN A 298 11.77 9.60 -2.20
C GLN A 298 12.32 9.14 -0.86
N GLU A 299 12.01 9.85 0.23
CA GLU A 299 12.42 9.48 1.58
C GLU A 299 11.79 8.16 2.05
N CYS A 300 10.53 7.88 1.67
CA CYS A 300 9.88 6.59 1.92
C CYS A 300 10.54 5.43 1.15
N ARG A 301 11.01 5.67 -0.08
CA ARG A 301 11.80 4.69 -0.84
C ARG A 301 13.18 4.48 -0.22
N ALA A 302 13.84 5.55 0.23
CA ALA A 302 15.13 5.47 0.89
C ALA A 302 15.07 4.65 2.20
N LEU A 303 13.98 4.76 2.96
CA LEU A 303 13.77 3.98 4.19
C LEU A 303 13.89 2.47 3.96
N HIS A 304 13.34 1.96 2.85
CA HIS A 304 13.48 0.55 2.49
C HIS A 304 14.95 0.15 2.35
N ASN A 305 15.72 0.90 1.56
CA ASN A 305 17.14 0.63 1.32
C ASN A 305 17.94 0.67 2.62
N ILE A 306 17.64 1.63 3.50
CA ILE A 306 18.28 1.77 4.82
C ILE A 306 17.98 0.57 5.72
N ILE A 307 16.73 0.08 5.73
CA ILE A 307 16.33 -1.10 6.52
C ILE A 307 17.03 -2.37 6.01
N ILE A 308 17.08 -2.57 4.69
CA ILE A 308 17.75 -3.74 4.09
C ILE A 308 19.25 -3.71 4.41
N ALA A 309 19.91 -2.57 4.21
CA ALA A 309 21.33 -2.42 4.50
C ALA A 309 21.67 -2.70 5.98
N GLU A 310 20.83 -2.26 6.91
CA GLU A 310 21.08 -2.41 8.35
C GLU A 310 20.76 -3.81 8.87
N TYR A 311 19.64 -4.41 8.44
CA TYR A 311 19.12 -5.63 9.08
C TYR A 311 19.20 -6.90 8.22
N VAL A 312 19.45 -6.77 6.91
CA VAL A 312 19.50 -7.90 5.97
C VAL A 312 20.91 -8.09 5.42
N ASP A 313 21.53 -7.04 4.88
CA ASP A 313 22.84 -7.13 4.22
C ASP A 313 24.02 -7.10 5.20
N TYR A 314 23.75 -7.12 6.51
CA TYR A 314 24.77 -6.91 7.54
C TYR A 314 25.94 -7.91 7.36
N PRO A 315 27.18 -7.42 7.16
CA PRO A 315 28.32 -8.30 6.98
C PRO A 315 28.60 -9.05 8.29
N LEU A 316 28.65 -10.38 8.19
CA LEU A 316 28.90 -11.32 9.30
C LEU A 316 30.20 -11.03 10.10
N GLU A 317 31.07 -10.16 9.61
CA GLU A 317 32.41 -9.91 10.17
C GLU A 317 32.44 -9.05 11.44
N ARG A 318 31.35 -8.37 11.83
CA ARG A 318 31.32 -7.53 13.05
C ARG A 318 30.63 -8.18 14.27
N GLY A 319 30.23 -9.45 14.15
CA GLY A 319 29.40 -10.15 15.14
C GLY A 319 30.14 -11.13 16.06
N LEU A 320 31.43 -11.36 15.90
CA LEU A 320 32.18 -12.20 16.83
C LEU A 320 32.69 -11.32 18.00
N PRO A 321 32.24 -11.56 19.25
CA PRO A 321 32.96 -11.03 20.38
C PRO A 321 34.39 -11.60 20.37
N SER A 322 35.38 -10.72 20.41
CA SER A 322 36.76 -11.07 20.78
C SER A 322 36.81 -11.56 22.22
#